data_AF-A0A927H5S0-F1
#
_entry.id   AF-A0A927H5S0-F1
#
_cell.length_a   1.000
_cell.length_b   1.000
_cell.length_c   1.000
_cell.angle_alpha   90.00
_cell.angle_beta   90.00
_cell.angle_gamma   90.00
#
_symmetry.space_group_name_H-M   'P 1'
#
loop_
_entity.id
_entity.type
_entity.pdbx_description
1 polymer ?
#
loop_
_entity_poly.entity_id
_entity_poly.type
_entity_poly.pdbx_seq_one_letter_code
_entity_poly.pdbx_strand_id
1 'polypeptide(L)'
;MKINKKYEPLLYVFLSALCMSLFISFILVSINTGYNDVFLKTWLRMWSEAFLCALPAAYFFPKGIRKLLKAITFSTEEGRG
;
A
#
# COMPACT_ATOMS: atom_id res chain seq x y z
N MET A 1 -17.25 4.50 19.12
CA MET A 1 -16.41 5.56 18.52
C MET A 1 -16.80 5.67 17.03
N LYS A 2 -17.49 6.73 16.60
CA LYS A 2 -17.99 6.86 15.21
C LYS A 2 -16.87 7.38 14.31
N ILE A 3 -16.12 6.47 13.69
CA ILE A 3 -15.17 6.82 12.62
C ILE A 3 -15.98 7.14 11.37
N ASN A 4 -15.70 8.28 10.75
CA ASN A 4 -16.40 8.74 9.55
C ASN A 4 -16.17 7.72 8.41
N LYS A 5 -17.24 7.12 7.86
CA LYS A 5 -17.26 6.03 6.85
C LYS A 5 -16.36 6.24 5.62
N LYS A 6 -15.91 7.48 5.39
CA LYS A 6 -15.01 7.87 4.30
C LYS A 6 -13.60 7.28 4.44
N TYR A 7 -13.14 6.99 5.66
CA TYR A 7 -11.80 6.43 5.90
C TYR A 7 -11.81 4.94 6.17
N GLU A 8 -12.97 4.35 6.44
CA GLU A 8 -13.13 2.93 6.69
C GLU A 8 -12.59 2.04 5.56
N PRO A 9 -12.91 2.27 4.27
CA PRO A 9 -12.32 1.51 3.18
C PRO A 9 -10.81 1.79 3.00
N LEU A 10 -10.36 3.02 3.27
CA LEU A 10 -8.93 3.35 3.19
C LEU A 10 -8.13 2.64 4.29
N LEU A 11 -8.64 2.62 5.51
CA LEU A 11 -8.06 1.90 6.65
C LEU A 11 -8.08 0.40 6.39
N TYR A 12 -9.17 -0.12 5.82
CA TYR A 12 -9.31 -1.54 5.50
C TYR A 12 -8.29 -1.99 4.45
N VAL A 13 -8.14 -1.22 3.36
CA VAL A 13 -7.15 -1.48 2.31
C VAL A 13 -5.73 -1.31 2.87
N PHE A 14 -5.49 -0.27 3.66
CA PHE A 14 -4.21 -0.03 4.30
C PHE A 14 -3.81 -1.16 5.24
N LEU A 15 -4.70 -1.56 6.16
CA LEU A 15 -4.45 -2.61 7.13
C LEU A 15 -4.31 -3.98 6.45
N SER A 16 -5.13 -4.26 5.44
CA SER A 16 -5.01 -5.49 4.64
C SER A 16 -3.70 -5.54 3.86
N ALA A 17 -3.29 -4.44 3.22
CA ALA A 17 -2.02 -4.36 2.50
C ALA A 17 -0.83 -4.48 3.46
N LEU A 18 -0.94 -3.89 4.65
CA LEU A 18 0.06 -3.98 5.70
C LEU A 18 0.21 -5.43 6.16
N CYS A 19 -0.87 -6.12 6.51
CA CYS A 19 -0.85 -7.53 6.88
C CYS A 19 -0.27 -8.41 5.76
N MET A 20 -0.73 -8.25 4.52
CA MET A 20 -0.22 -9.05 3.39
C MET A 20 1.27 -8.81 3.13
N SER A 21 1.75 -7.56 3.21
CA SER A 21 3.16 -7.23 3.05
C SER A 21 4.04 -7.84 4.13
N LEU A 22 3.53 -7.89 5.36
CA LEU A 22 4.19 -8.42 6.55
C LEU A 22 4.32 -9.94 6.43
N PHE A 23 3.26 -10.63 6.00
CA PHE A 23 3.26 -12.06 5.74
C PHE A 23 4.17 -12.49 4.59
N ILE A 24 4.10 -11.82 3.43
CA ILE A 24 4.95 -12.20 2.27
C ILE A 24 6.42 -11.94 2.59
N SER A 25 6.74 -10.79 3.18
CA SER A 25 8.12 -10.50 3.60
C SER A 25 8.63 -11.54 4.61
N PHE A 26 7.78 -11.94 5.57
CA PHE A 26 8.16 -12.93 6.58
C PHE A 26 8.47 -14.31 5.99
N ILE A 27 7.63 -14.78 5.07
CA ILE A 27 7.84 -16.06 4.38
C ILE A 27 9.09 -15.99 3.49
N LEU A 28 9.27 -14.89 2.76
CA LEU A 28 10.37 -14.75 1.81
C LEU A 28 11.74 -14.67 2.50
N VAL A 29 11.83 -13.94 3.62
CA VAL A 29 13.05 -13.95 4.44
C VAL A 29 13.23 -15.32 5.12
N SER A 30 12.14 -16.01 5.53
CA SER A 30 12.25 -17.32 6.20
C SER A 30 12.85 -18.36 5.24
N ILE A 31 12.44 -18.31 3.97
CA ILE A 31 12.96 -19.18 2.92
C ILE A 31 14.40 -18.81 2.54
N ASN A 32 14.73 -17.51 2.48
CA ASN A 32 16.02 -17.06 1.96
C ASN A 32 17.17 -17.11 2.97
N THR A 33 16.92 -16.77 4.24
CA THR A 33 17.97 -16.64 5.27
C THR A 33 18.08 -17.87 6.19
N GLY A 34 17.02 -18.70 6.27
CA GLY A 34 16.90 -19.74 7.29
C GLY A 34 16.71 -19.18 8.70
N TYR A 35 16.30 -20.03 9.65
CA TYR A 35 16.11 -19.65 11.05
C TYR A 35 17.47 -19.41 11.74
N ASN A 36 17.96 -18.17 11.69
CA ASN A 36 19.17 -17.71 12.34
C ASN A 36 18.87 -16.47 13.20
N ASP A 37 19.67 -16.14 14.21
CA ASP A 37 19.44 -14.97 15.10
C ASP A 37 19.32 -13.62 14.36
N VAL A 38 19.87 -13.54 13.14
CA VAL A 38 19.83 -12.35 12.29
C VAL A 38 18.53 -12.24 11.48
N PHE A 39 17.78 -13.34 11.34
CA PHE A 39 16.55 -13.45 10.54
C PHE A 39 15.52 -12.36 10.89
N LEU A 40 15.11 -12.32 12.17
CA LEU A 40 14.09 -11.36 12.64
C LEU A 40 14.59 -9.92 12.49
N LYS A 41 15.88 -9.68 12.72
CA LYS A 41 16.48 -8.34 12.69
C LYS A 41 16.55 -7.79 11.26
N THR A 42 16.96 -8.62 10.30
CA THR A 42 16.96 -8.28 8.88
C THR A 42 15.55 -8.12 8.35
N TRP A 43 14.64 -9.01 8.72
CA TRP A 43 13.23 -8.93 8.33
C TRP A 43 12.57 -7.62 8.80
N LEU A 44 12.71 -7.28 10.09
CA LEU A 44 12.11 -6.06 10.64
C LEU A 44 12.67 -4.79 9.97
N ARG A 45 13.98 -4.79 9.67
CA ARG A 45 14.64 -3.68 9.00
C ARG A 45 14.15 -3.50 7.57
N MET A 46 14.17 -4.56 6.76
CA MET A 46 13.72 -4.53 5.37
C MET A 46 12.23 -4.20 5.26
N TRP A 47 11.40 -4.77 6.16
CA TRP A 47 9.97 -4.50 6.20
C TRP A 47 9.67 -3.04 6.60
N SER A 48 10.33 -2.52 7.64
CA SER A 48 10.11 -1.13 8.08
C SER A 48 10.57 -0.12 7.03
N GLU A 49 11.69 -0.33 6.34
CA GLU A 49 12.15 0.52 5.24
C GLU A 49 11.14 0.52 4.07
N ALA A 50 10.64 -0.65 3.67
CA ALA A 50 9.63 -0.77 2.61
C ALA A 50 8.30 -0.11 3.02
N PHE A 51 7.86 -0.30 4.26
CA PHE A 51 6.65 0.30 4.80
C PHE A 51 6.75 1.83 4.87
N LEU A 52 7.89 2.36 5.32
CA LEU A 52 8.15 3.79 5.38
C LEU A 52 8.14 4.42 3.98
N CYS A 53 8.56 3.67 2.96
CA CYS A 53 8.52 4.10 1.56
C CYS A 53 7.10 3.97 0.94
N ALA A 54 6.33 2.97 1.36
CA ALA A 54 4.96 2.76 0.88
C ALA A 54 3.97 3.81 1.40
N LEU A 55 4.16 4.35 2.61
CA LEU A 55 3.32 5.42 3.17
C LEU A 55 3.23 6.69 2.29
N PRO A 56 4.34 7.33 1.91
CA PRO A 56 4.31 8.47 1.02
C PRO A 56 3.80 8.08 -0.37
N ALA A 57 4.16 6.90 -0.89
CA ALA A 57 3.62 6.41 -2.16
C ALA A 57 2.09 6.30 -2.12
N ALA A 58 1.51 5.68 -1.09
CA ALA A 58 0.06 5.53 -0.93
C ALA A 58 -0.68 6.87 -0.78
N TYR A 59 -0.03 7.91 -0.26
CA TYR A 59 -0.61 9.26 -0.21
C TYR A 59 -0.49 10.01 -1.55
N PHE A 60 0.65 9.87 -2.22
CA PHE A 60 0.96 10.61 -3.45
C PHE A 60 0.33 9.99 -4.68
N PHE A 61 0.30 8.66 -4.80
CA PHE A 61 -0.24 7.93 -5.94
C PHE A 61 -1.71 8.27 -6.23
N PRO A 62 -2.64 8.24 -5.26
CA PRO A 62 -4.04 8.58 -5.53
C PRO A 62 -4.19 10.03 -6.00
N LYS A 63 -3.38 10.97 -5.48
CA LYS A 63 -3.39 12.36 -5.94
C LYS A 63 -2.81 12.49 -7.35
N GLY A 64 -1.72 11.80 -7.64
CA GLY A 64 -1.07 11.77 -8.95
C GLY A 64 -1.96 11.13 -10.01
N ILE A 65 -2.51 9.94 -9.72
CA ILE A 65 -3.46 9.22 -10.58
C ILE A 65 -4.71 10.07 -10.84
N ARG A 66 -5.27 10.75 -9.83
CA ARG A 66 -6.44 11.63 -10.05
C ARG A 66 -6.10 12.84 -10.94
N LYS A 67 -4.88 13.38 -10.83
CA LYS A 67 -4.42 14.48 -11.69
C LYS A 67 -4.19 14.01 -13.12
N LEU A 68 -3.61 12.81 -13.31
CA LEU A 68 -3.46 12.16 -14.60
C LEU A 68 -4.83 11.81 -15.20
N LEU A 69 -5.74 11.18 -14.47
CA LEU A 69 -7.11 10.88 -14.93
C LEU A 69 -7.88 12.13 -15.34
N LYS A 70 -7.71 13.26 -14.65
CA LYS A 70 -8.27 14.55 -15.09
C LYS A 70 -7.66 15.03 -16.40
N ALA A 71 -6.35 14.83 -16.60
CA ALA A 71 -5.68 15.19 -17.85
C ALA A 71 -6.03 14.23 -19.00
N ILE A 72 -6.36 12.97 -18.69
CA ILE A 72 -6.74 11.92 -19.64
C ILE A 72 -8.26 11.83 -19.80
N THR A 73 -9.05 12.68 -19.13
CA THR A 73 -10.45 12.92 -19.51
C THR A 73 -10.43 13.67 -20.84
N PHE A 74 -10.06 12.93 -21.89
CA PHE A 74 -10.55 13.15 -23.23
C PHE A 74 -12.05 13.30 -23.12
N SER A 75 -12.57 14.35 -23.73
CA SER A 75 -13.99 14.59 -23.93
C SER A 75 -14.66 13.31 -24.43
N THR A 76 -15.21 12.50 -23.52
CA THR A 76 -16.36 11.68 -23.88
C THR A 76 -17.52 12.66 -23.87
N GLU A 77 -18.01 12.90 -25.08
CA GLU A 77 -19.13 13.77 -25.38
C GLU A 77 -20.26 13.63 -24.36
N GLU A 78 -20.66 14.79 -23.86
CA GLU A 78 -22.04 15.08 -23.55
C GLU A 78 -22.87 14.82 -24.82
N GLY A 79 -23.57 13.69 -24.90
CA GLY A 79 -24.28 13.35 -26.14
C GLY A 79 -25.06 12.03 -26.13
N ARG A 80 -26.27 12.08 -25.57
CA ARG A 80 -27.51 11.45 -26.09
C ARG A 80 -27.60 9.90 -26.14
N GLY A 81 -28.59 9.37 -25.44
CA GLY A 81 -29.12 8.01 -25.61
C GLY A 81 -30.08 7.63 -24.50
#